data_AF-A0A356V796-F1
#
_entry.id   AF-A0A356V796-F1
#
_cell.length_a   1.000
_cell.length_b   1.000
_cell.length_c   1.000
_cell.angle_alpha   90.00
_cell.angle_beta   90.00
_cell.angle_gamma   90.00
#
_symmetry.space_group_name_H-M   'P 1'
#
loop_
_entity.id
_entity.type
_entity.pdbx_description
1 polymer ?
#
loop_
_entity_poly.entity_id
_entity_poly.type
_entity_poly.pdbx_seq_one_letter_code
_entity_poly.pdbx_strand_id
1 'polypeptide(L)'
;MTQKFRFNLAATDGKARTGTIQTPRGDIRTPAFMPVGTAATVKAMLPENVRATGADILLGNTYHLMLRPTAERIANLGGLHRFMNWQRPILTDSGGFQVMSLSDLRKMSEQGVTFKSHIDGSLHE
;
A
#
# COMPACT_ATOMS: atom_id res chain seq x y z
N MET A 1 -24.57 -10.26 -4.03
CA MET A 1 -23.61 -9.50 -3.20
C MET A 1 -22.20 -9.96 -3.56
N THR A 2 -21.35 -9.11 -4.13
CA THR A 2 -19.94 -9.44 -4.39
C THR A 2 -19.21 -9.56 -3.05
N GLN A 3 -18.67 -10.74 -2.74
CA GLN A 3 -17.84 -10.92 -1.55
C GLN A 3 -16.63 -9.99 -1.64
N LYS A 4 -16.61 -8.95 -0.80
CA LYS A 4 -15.55 -7.92 -0.80
C LYS A 4 -14.24 -8.44 -0.20
N PHE A 5 -14.30 -9.44 0.66
CA PHE A 5 -13.15 -10.05 1.33
C PHE A 5 -13.55 -11.41 1.91
N ARG A 6 -12.74 -12.44 1.72
CA ARG A 6 -12.90 -13.75 2.39
C ARG A 6 -11.54 -14.38 2.65
N PHE A 7 -11.30 -14.83 3.87
CA PHE A 7 -10.13 -15.64 4.20
C PHE A 7 -10.55 -17.11 4.30
N ASN A 8 -9.83 -17.99 3.59
CA ASN A 8 -9.98 -19.43 3.66
C ASN A 8 -8.68 -20.06 4.18
N LEU A 9 -8.76 -20.76 5.30
CA LEU A 9 -7.65 -21.54 5.84
C LEU A 9 -7.61 -22.90 5.14
N ALA A 10 -6.47 -23.25 4.54
CA ALA A 10 -6.32 -24.50 3.81
C ALA A 10 -5.69 -25.60 4.68
N ALA A 11 -4.63 -25.26 5.43
CA ALA A 11 -3.98 -26.20 6.35
C ALA A 11 -3.23 -25.46 7.47
N THR A 12 -2.86 -26.22 8.50
CA THR A 12 -2.12 -25.75 9.66
C THR A 12 -1.01 -26.74 10.02
N ASP A 13 0.11 -26.23 10.52
CA ASP A 13 1.17 -27.01 11.17
C ASP A 13 1.63 -26.26 12.43
N GLY A 14 1.24 -26.76 13.61
CA GLY A 14 1.37 -26.01 14.86
C GLY A 14 0.69 -24.64 14.79
N LYS A 15 1.49 -23.56 14.92
CA LYS A 15 1.01 -22.17 14.77
C LYS A 15 1.01 -21.66 13.33
N ALA A 16 1.66 -22.37 12.40
CA ALA A 16 1.74 -21.98 11.00
C ALA A 16 0.41 -22.23 10.29
N ARG A 17 0.07 -21.35 9.34
CA ARG A 17 -1.21 -21.35 8.61
C ARG A 17 -0.93 -21.07 7.14
N THR A 18 -1.52 -21.88 6.28
CA THR A 18 -1.56 -21.62 4.83
C THR A 18 -3.00 -21.49 4.38
N GLY A 19 -3.24 -20.65 3.37
CA GLY A 19 -4.60 -20.28 2.98
C GLY A 19 -4.65 -19.28 1.84
N THR A 20 -5.84 -18.72 1.64
CA THR A 20 -6.10 -17.78 0.56
C THR A 20 -7.01 -16.66 1.04
N ILE A 21 -6.65 -15.42 0.72
CA ILE A 21 -7.51 -14.25 0.87
C ILE A 21 -8.08 -13.92 -0.51
N GLN A 22 -9.40 -13.98 -0.65
CA GLN A 22 -10.11 -13.62 -1.87
C GLN A 22 -10.50 -12.16 -1.81
N THR A 23 -10.23 -11.42 -2.89
CA THR A 23 -10.57 -10.01 -3.02
C THR A 23 -11.17 -9.74 -4.41
N PRO A 24 -11.84 -8.59 -4.63
CA PRO A 24 -12.37 -8.22 -5.94
C PRO A 24 -11.31 -8.11 -7.05
N ARG A 25 -10.03 -7.98 -6.70
CA ARG A 25 -8.92 -7.83 -7.65
C ARG A 25 -8.03 -9.07 -7.76
N GLY A 26 -8.47 -10.18 -7.18
CA GLY A 26 -7.78 -11.47 -7.23
C GLY A 26 -7.47 -12.05 -5.87
N ASP A 27 -6.99 -13.29 -5.91
CA ASP A 27 -6.66 -14.07 -4.73
C ASP A 27 -5.22 -13.85 -4.29
N ILE A 28 -5.00 -13.90 -2.97
CA ILE A 28 -3.70 -13.75 -2.32
C ILE A 28 -3.40 -15.04 -1.56
N ARG A 29 -2.31 -15.73 -1.93
CA ARG A 29 -1.84 -16.90 -1.19
C ARG A 29 -1.16 -16.46 0.10
N THR A 30 -1.48 -17.12 1.22
CA THR A 30 -0.86 -16.87 2.53
C THR A 30 -0.06 -18.10 2.98
N PRO A 31 1.15 -17.97 3.57
CA PRO A 31 1.82 -16.73 3.96
C PRO A 31 2.24 -15.87 2.77
N ALA A 32 1.99 -14.56 2.85
CA ALA A 32 2.18 -13.63 1.75
C ALA A 32 3.35 -12.68 2.04
N PHE A 33 4.24 -12.49 1.07
CA PHE A 33 5.20 -11.40 1.06
C PHE A 33 4.70 -10.29 0.15
N MET A 34 4.78 -9.04 0.59
CA MET A 34 4.26 -7.87 -0.13
C MET A 34 5.42 -6.97 -0.55
N PRO A 35 5.80 -6.95 -1.85
CA PRO A 35 6.75 -5.97 -2.34
C PRO A 35 6.24 -4.54 -2.11
N VAL A 36 7.13 -3.65 -1.67
CA VAL A 36 6.78 -2.28 -1.26
C VAL A 36 6.93 -1.31 -2.44
N GLY A 37 5.85 -0.61 -2.75
CA GLY A 37 5.77 0.49 -3.70
C GLY A 37 5.75 1.84 -3.01
N THR A 38 6.91 2.50 -2.91
CA THR A 38 7.08 3.75 -2.16
C THR A 38 6.52 4.98 -2.88
N ALA A 39 6.34 4.95 -4.20
CA ALA A 39 5.75 6.07 -4.95
C ALA A 39 5.04 5.56 -6.21
N ALA A 40 4.06 4.67 -6.02
CA ALA A 40 3.34 3.99 -7.11
C ALA A 40 4.26 3.15 -8.02
N THR A 41 5.40 2.70 -7.51
CA THR A 41 6.32 1.82 -8.23
C THR A 41 7.13 0.98 -7.24
N VAL A 42 7.37 -0.28 -7.60
CA VAL A 42 8.39 -1.11 -6.95
C VAL A 42 9.72 -0.72 -7.59
N LYS A 43 10.67 -0.23 -6.80
CA LYS A 43 11.92 0.34 -7.32
C LYS A 43 12.63 -0.64 -8.26
N ALA A 44 13.03 -0.12 -9.42
CA ALA A 44 13.77 -0.84 -10.46
C ALA A 44 13.02 -2.03 -11.12
N MET A 45 11.70 -2.16 -10.94
CA MET A 45 10.93 -3.24 -11.55
C MET A 45 9.67 -2.74 -12.25
N LEU A 46 9.40 -3.28 -13.43
CA LEU A 46 8.11 -3.14 -14.10
C LEU A 46 7.05 -4.00 -13.37
N PRO A 47 5.76 -3.61 -13.35
CA PRO A 47 4.70 -4.38 -12.70
C PRO A 47 4.64 -5.85 -13.13
N GLU A 48 4.86 -6.13 -14.41
CA GLU A 48 4.93 -7.48 -14.96
C GLU A 48 6.10 -8.30 -14.38
N ASN A 49 7.25 -7.67 -14.13
CA ASN A 49 8.39 -8.34 -13.51
C ASN A 49 8.10 -8.67 -12.05
N VAL A 50 7.43 -7.77 -11.33
CA VAL A 50 6.98 -8.03 -9.95
C VAL A 50 5.95 -9.16 -9.94
N ARG A 51 5.07 -9.24 -10.94
CA ARG A 51 4.15 -10.37 -11.04
C ARG A 51 4.87 -11.68 -11.35
N ALA A 52 5.89 -11.65 -12.21
CA ALA A 52 6.65 -12.83 -12.60
C ALA A 52 7.39 -13.49 -11.43
N THR A 53 7.72 -12.74 -10.36
CA THR A 53 8.29 -13.31 -9.13
C THR A 53 7.27 -14.09 -8.29
N GLY A 54 5.99 -14.04 -8.66
CA GLY A 54 4.90 -14.70 -7.95
C GLY A 54 4.16 -13.80 -6.96
N ALA A 55 4.41 -12.49 -6.94
CA ALA A 55 3.70 -11.56 -6.06
C ALA A 55 2.19 -11.52 -6.39
N ASP A 56 1.36 -11.73 -5.37
CA ASP A 56 -0.11 -11.64 -5.49
C ASP A 56 -0.65 -10.27 -5.08
N ILE A 57 0.08 -9.52 -4.25
CA ILE A 57 -0.31 -8.24 -3.66
C ILE A 57 0.92 -7.33 -3.51
N LEU A 58 0.71 -6.01 -3.59
CA LEU A 58 1.72 -5.00 -3.27
C LEU A 58 1.34 -4.20 -2.03
N LEU A 59 2.34 -3.63 -1.36
CA LEU A 59 2.14 -2.60 -0.34
C LEU A 59 2.40 -1.23 -0.95
N GLY A 60 1.40 -0.33 -0.95
CA GLY A 60 1.54 1.07 -1.36
C GLY A 60 1.80 1.96 -0.15
N ASN A 61 2.79 2.84 -0.25
CA ASN A 61 3.09 3.79 0.81
C ASN A 61 2.25 5.07 0.66
N THR A 62 1.34 5.31 1.58
CA THR A 62 0.42 6.45 1.52
C THR A 62 1.13 7.77 1.78
N TYR A 63 2.14 7.80 2.67
CA TYR A 63 2.85 9.03 3.02
C TYR A 63 3.53 9.70 1.81
N HIS A 64 4.17 8.92 0.96
CA HIS A 64 4.79 9.48 -0.25
C HIS A 64 3.74 9.84 -1.30
N LEU A 65 2.72 9.00 -1.49
CA LEU A 65 1.67 9.23 -2.49
C LEU A 65 0.85 10.49 -2.19
N MET A 66 0.57 10.78 -0.92
CA MET A 66 -0.16 11.98 -0.51
C MET A 66 0.64 13.27 -0.73
N LEU A 67 1.98 13.22 -0.59
CA LEU A 67 2.84 14.38 -0.84
C LEU A 67 3.08 14.58 -2.33
N ARG A 68 3.35 13.50 -3.06
CA ARG A 68 3.58 13.53 -4.50
C ARG A 68 3.26 12.15 -5.10
N PRO A 69 2.29 12.03 -6.03
CA PRO A 69 1.65 13.10 -6.80
C PRO A 69 0.38 13.72 -6.18
N THR A 70 0.02 13.39 -4.93
CA THR A 70 -1.26 13.67 -4.21
C THR A 70 -2.36 12.65 -4.47
N ALA A 71 -3.21 12.41 -3.47
CA ALA A 71 -4.29 11.44 -3.54
C ALA A 71 -5.38 11.87 -4.55
N GLU A 72 -5.70 13.16 -4.60
CA GLU A 72 -6.67 13.74 -5.53
C GLU A 72 -6.23 13.56 -6.98
N ARG A 73 -4.94 13.79 -7.25
CA ARG A 73 -4.39 13.58 -8.59
C ARG A 73 -4.43 12.10 -8.99
N ILE A 74 -4.11 11.19 -8.08
CA ILE A 74 -4.20 9.74 -8.34
C ILE A 74 -5.66 9.34 -8.63
N ALA A 75 -6.61 9.85 -7.85
CA ALA A 75 -8.04 9.59 -8.06
C ALA A 75 -8.49 10.08 -9.46
N ASN A 76 -8.13 11.31 -9.83
CA ASN A 76 -8.45 11.90 -11.13
C ASN A 76 -7.84 11.14 -12.32
N LEU A 77 -6.70 10.48 -12.12
CA LEU A 77 -6.04 9.62 -13.12
C LEU A 77 -6.61 8.19 -13.17
N GLY A 78 -7.71 7.92 -12.46
CA GLY A 78 -8.40 6.63 -12.46
C GLY A 78 -7.94 5.66 -11.35
N GLY A 79 -7.33 6.19 -10.29
CA GLY A 79 -6.94 5.45 -9.10
C GLY A 79 -5.57 4.78 -9.19
N LEU A 80 -5.05 4.36 -8.03
CA LEU A 80 -3.68 3.88 -7.89
C LEU A 80 -3.35 2.68 -8.79
N HIS A 81 -4.28 1.72 -8.92
CA HIS A 81 -4.13 0.55 -9.78
C HIS A 81 -3.85 0.94 -11.24
N ARG A 82 -4.64 1.87 -11.78
CA ARG A 82 -4.45 2.38 -13.15
C ARG A 82 -3.16 3.19 -13.26
N PHE A 83 -2.90 4.03 -12.26
CA PHE A 83 -1.72 4.90 -12.24
C PHE A 83 -0.40 4.11 -12.25
N MET A 84 -0.31 3.00 -11.51
CA MET A 84 0.89 2.16 -11.44
C MET A 84 0.88 0.95 -12.37
N ASN A 85 -0.16 0.79 -13.20
CA ASN A 85 -0.37 -0.38 -14.04
C ASN A 85 -0.31 -1.72 -13.27
N TRP A 86 -0.94 -1.78 -12.09
CA TRP A 86 -1.08 -3.00 -11.29
C TRP A 86 -2.56 -3.35 -11.12
N GLN A 87 -2.97 -4.48 -11.68
CA GLN A 87 -4.39 -4.90 -11.70
C GLN A 87 -4.80 -5.80 -10.53
N ARG A 88 -3.85 -6.14 -9.66
CA ARG A 88 -4.01 -7.05 -8.51
C ARG A 88 -4.19 -6.27 -7.20
N PRO A 89 -4.43 -6.93 -6.06
CA PRO A 89 -4.62 -6.24 -4.79
C PRO A 89 -3.45 -5.34 -4.40
N ILE A 90 -3.79 -4.24 -3.74
CA ILE A 90 -2.85 -3.30 -3.11
C ILE A 90 -3.33 -3.11 -1.67
N LEU A 91 -2.41 -3.29 -0.73
CA LEU A 91 -2.59 -2.85 0.66
C LEU A 91 -1.90 -1.49 0.79
N THR A 92 -2.62 -0.47 1.24
CA THR A 92 -2.02 0.82 1.58
C THR A 92 -1.74 0.89 3.07
N ASP A 93 -0.55 1.33 3.46
CA ASP A 93 -0.30 1.69 4.86
C ASP A 93 -1.02 3.00 5.21
N SER A 94 -1.03 3.37 6.50
CA SER A 94 -1.64 4.64 6.95
C SER A 94 -0.71 5.85 6.82
N GLY A 95 0.56 5.64 6.49
CA GLY A 95 1.59 6.70 6.48
C GLY A 95 2.08 7.16 7.86
N GLY A 96 1.42 6.73 8.95
CA GLY A 96 1.72 7.22 10.31
C GLY A 96 3.15 6.91 10.78
N PHE A 97 3.70 5.75 10.38
CA PHE A 97 5.09 5.42 10.70
C PHE A 97 6.06 6.43 10.08
N GLN A 98 5.86 6.80 8.81
CA GLN A 98 6.72 7.72 8.09
C GLN A 98 6.57 9.16 8.58
N VAL A 99 5.34 9.58 8.92
CA VAL A 99 5.11 10.87 9.59
C VAL A 99 5.94 10.97 10.87
N MET A 100 6.00 9.88 11.65
CA MET A 100 6.77 9.81 12.89
C MET A 100 8.28 9.64 12.68
N SER A 101 8.74 9.02 11.59
CA SER A 101 10.16 8.73 11.36
C SER A 101 10.90 9.76 10.49
N LEU A 102 10.21 10.53 9.64
CA LEU A 102 10.84 11.38 8.62
C LEU A 102 10.59 12.88 8.79
N SER A 103 9.80 13.29 9.79
CA SER A 103 9.42 14.70 9.97
C SER A 103 10.06 15.27 11.23
N ASP A 104 11.17 16.00 11.06
CA ASP A 104 11.91 16.66 12.17
C ASP A 104 11.07 17.74 12.88
N LEU A 105 10.03 18.24 12.22
CA LEU A 105 9.05 19.18 12.77
C LEU A 105 7.66 18.55 12.73
N ARG A 106 7.29 17.89 13.84
CA ARG A 106 5.94 17.35 14.06
C ARG A 106 5.29 17.96 15.30
N LYS A 107 3.99 18.24 15.23
CA LYS A 107 3.14 18.53 16.38
C LYS A 107 2.02 17.50 16.40
N MET A 108 1.90 16.77 17.51
CA MET A 108 0.81 15.81 17.72
C MET A 108 -0.26 16.46 18.60
N SER A 109 -1.52 16.26 18.23
CA SER A 109 -2.68 16.58 19.05
C SER A 109 -3.63 15.38 19.08
N GLU A 110 -4.72 15.46 19.85
CA GLU A 110 -5.76 14.42 19.80
C GLU A 110 -6.46 14.35 18.43
N GLN A 111 -6.42 15.44 17.66
CA GLN A 111 -7.07 15.58 16.37
C GLN A 111 -6.25 15.00 15.21
N GLY A 112 -4.92 14.88 15.37
CA GLY A 112 -4.05 14.38 14.30
C GLY A 112 -2.58 14.72 14.49
N VAL A 113 -1.86 14.73 13.37
CA VAL A 113 -0.43 15.06 13.34
C VAL A 113 -0.17 16.10 12.28
N THR A 114 0.23 17.30 12.70
CA THR A 114 0.79 18.29 11.78
C THR A 114 2.27 17.99 11.56
N PHE A 115 2.70 17.89 10.31
CA PHE A 115 4.09 17.65 9.97
C PHE A 115 4.52 18.47 8.75
N LYS A 116 5.84 18.66 8.62
CA LYS A 116 6.44 19.35 7.48
C LYS A 116 6.87 18.33 6.42
N SER A 117 6.49 18.56 5.17
CA SER A 117 6.89 17.75 4.00
C SER A 117 8.41 17.74 3.85
N HIS A 118 8.98 16.54 3.65
CA HIS A 118 10.41 16.38 3.34
C HIS A 118 10.77 16.76 1.90
N ILE A 119 9.77 17.02 1.05
CA ILE A 119 9.97 17.33 -0.38
C ILE A 119 10.22 18.84 -0.57
N ASP A 120 9.39 19.67 0.03
CA ASP A 120 9.31 21.12 -0.23
C ASP A 120 9.10 21.96 1.04
N GLY A 121 8.89 21.32 2.19
CA GLY A 121 8.69 22.01 3.44
C GLY A 121 7.27 22.54 3.68
N SER A 122 6.28 22.16 2.87
CA SER A 122 4.88 22.49 3.14
C SER A 122 4.40 21.88 4.46
N LEU A 123 3.44 22.53 5.12
CA LEU A 123 2.77 21.99 6.31
C LEU A 123 1.55 21.18 5.89
N HIS A 124 1.41 19.98 6.46
CA HIS A 124 0.30 19.07 6.29
C HIS A 124 -0.24 18.65 7.65
N GLU A 125 -1.52 18.35 7.71
CA GLU A 125 -2.26 17.88 8.90
C GLU A 125 -3.02 16.60 8.57
#